data_AF-A0A932EH18-F1
#
_entry.id   AF-A0A932EH18-F1
#
_cell.length_a   1.000
_cell.length_b   1.000
_cell.length_c   1.000
_cell.angle_alpha   90.00
_cell.angle_beta   90.00
_cell.angle_gamma   90.00
#
_symmetry.space_group_name_H-M   'P 1'
#
loop_
_entity.id
_entity.type
_entity.pdbx_description
1 polymer ?
#
loop_
_entity_poly.entity_id
_entity_poly.type
_entity_poly.pdbx_seq_one_letter_code
_entity_poly.pdbx_strand_id
1 'polypeptide(L)'
;MIRTSLSGACLLVLSWCVPIRGSAGQSLPAVHVLGTGGTIGSGGDYWQGNATRVPIEQLVQIPGIEKVATVTTEQLWNVASSAIGPARWLELRPPISSTSPSRITAR
;
A
#
# COMPACT_ATOMS: atom_id res chain seq x y z
N MET A 1 -26.23 44.52 -62.78
CA MET A 1 -26.78 43.58 -61.78
C MET A 1 -25.71 42.56 -61.44
N ILE A 2 -25.47 42.40 -60.14
CA ILE A 2 -24.27 41.86 -59.50
C ILE A 2 -24.33 40.32 -59.46
N ARG A 3 -23.23 39.61 -59.78
CA ARG A 3 -23.00 38.25 -59.28
C ARG A 3 -21.69 38.23 -58.51
N THR A 4 -21.85 38.07 -57.20
CA THR A 4 -20.85 38.13 -56.14
C THR A 4 -19.90 36.93 -56.17
N SER A 5 -18.62 37.26 -55.99
CA SER A 5 -17.50 36.40 -55.60
C SER A 5 -17.52 36.16 -54.08
N LEU A 6 -17.07 34.99 -53.60
CA LEU A 6 -16.49 34.67 -52.27
C LEU A 6 -16.16 33.16 -52.29
N SER A 7 -14.91 32.70 -52.39
CA SER A 7 -13.77 32.83 -51.47
C SER A 7 -13.93 32.02 -50.18
N GLY A 8 -13.02 31.07 -49.97
CA GLY A 8 -12.54 30.66 -48.64
C GLY A 8 -13.22 29.45 -47.98
N ALA A 9 -12.60 28.28 -48.11
CA ALA A 9 -12.70 27.22 -47.10
C ALA A 9 -11.35 26.52 -46.95
N CYS A 10 -10.39 27.25 -46.37
CA CYS A 10 -9.17 26.68 -45.81
C CYS A 10 -9.56 25.91 -44.55
N LEU A 11 -9.85 24.61 -44.71
CA LEU A 11 -10.14 23.70 -43.60
C LEU A 11 -8.80 23.25 -42.98
N LEU A 12 -8.39 23.98 -41.94
CA LEU A 12 -7.31 23.64 -41.03
C LEU A 12 -7.57 22.27 -40.40
N VAL A 13 -6.81 21.26 -40.82
CA VAL A 13 -6.70 19.97 -40.15
C VAL A 13 -5.90 20.19 -38.87
N LEU A 14 -6.59 20.45 -37.75
CA LEU A 14 -5.96 20.47 -36.43
C LEU A 14 -5.50 19.04 -36.09
N SER A 15 -4.18 18.89 -36.19
CA SER A 15 -3.40 17.73 -35.80
C SER A 15 -3.73 17.30 -34.36
N TRP A 16 -4.09 16.03 -34.23
CA TRP A 16 -4.41 15.35 -32.99
C TRP A 16 -3.13 15.17 -32.17
N CYS A 17 -2.79 16.16 -31.35
CA CYS A 17 -1.74 16.01 -30.35
C CYS A 17 -2.28 15.07 -29.26
N VAL A 18 -1.99 13.78 -29.37
CA VAL A 18 -2.25 12.80 -28.30
C VAL A 18 -1.27 13.12 -27.17
N PRO A 19 -1.73 13.56 -25.98
CA PRO A 19 -0.81 13.71 -24.86
C PRO A 19 -0.26 12.34 -24.51
N ILE A 20 1.06 12.17 -24.63
CA ILE A 20 1.79 11.04 -24.06
C ILE A 20 1.50 11.09 -22.56
N ARG A 21 0.71 10.14 -22.06
CA ARG A 21 0.54 9.95 -20.61
C ARG A 21 1.92 9.59 -20.07
N GLY A 22 2.55 10.55 -19.38
CA GLY A 22 3.81 10.34 -18.71
C GLY A 22 3.73 9.08 -17.84
N SER A 23 4.80 8.29 -17.84
CA SER A 23 4.94 7.10 -17.00
C SER A 23 4.45 7.43 -15.60
N ALA A 24 3.36 6.79 -15.16
CA ALA A 24 2.94 6.85 -13.78
C ALA A 24 4.18 6.50 -12.94
N GLY A 25 4.65 7.45 -12.12
CA GLY A 25 5.73 7.17 -11.18
C GLY A 25 5.32 5.93 -10.40
N GLN A 26 6.21 4.94 -10.30
CA GLN A 26 5.93 3.71 -9.55
C GLN A 26 5.47 4.11 -8.15
N SER A 27 4.17 3.97 -7.89
CA SER A 27 3.61 4.22 -6.57
C SER A 27 4.19 3.17 -5.63
N LEU A 28 4.66 3.61 -4.47
CA LEU A 28 5.15 2.68 -3.45
C LEU A 28 4.05 1.68 -3.09
N PRO A 29 4.40 0.41 -2.82
CA PRO A 29 3.43 -0.57 -2.37
C PRO A 29 2.83 -0.14 -1.03
N ALA A 30 1.51 -0.35 -0.89
CA ALA A 30 0.86 -0.27 0.41
C ALA A 30 1.10 -1.58 1.18
N VAL A 31 1.65 -1.48 2.39
CA VAL A 31 1.95 -2.61 3.26
C VAL A 31 1.17 -2.45 4.57
N HIS A 32 0.43 -3.48 4.94
CA HIS A 32 -0.28 -3.54 6.20
C HIS A 32 0.39 -4.55 7.13
N VAL A 33 0.84 -4.08 8.30
CA VAL A 33 1.63 -4.89 9.24
C VAL A 33 0.77 -5.24 10.45
N LEU A 34 0.60 -6.54 10.67
CA LEU A 34 -0.17 -7.09 11.79
C LEU A 34 0.76 -7.47 12.95
N GLY A 35 0.57 -6.82 14.11
CA GLY A 35 1.31 -7.11 15.34
C GLY A 35 0.69 -8.28 16.12
N THR A 36 1.46 -9.36 16.30
CA THR A 36 1.03 -10.55 17.08
C THR A 36 1.85 -10.80 18.35
N GLY A 37 2.99 -10.11 18.50
CA GLY A 37 3.90 -10.23 19.63
C GLY A 37 5.17 -11.01 19.28
N GLY A 38 5.46 -12.05 20.07
CA GLY A 38 6.70 -12.80 20.01
C GLY A 38 7.91 -12.00 20.50
N THR A 39 9.11 -12.52 20.26
CA THR A 39 10.35 -11.88 20.69
C THR A 39 10.55 -10.50 20.05
N ILE A 40 10.12 -10.31 18.80
CA ILE A 40 10.18 -8.99 18.12
C ILE A 40 9.22 -7.97 18.75
N GLY A 41 8.10 -8.42 19.31
CA GLY A 41 7.13 -7.63 20.07
C GLY A 41 7.51 -7.45 21.53
N SER A 42 8.75 -7.76 21.91
CA SER A 42 9.27 -7.63 23.27
C SER A 42 10.45 -6.64 23.34
N GLY A 43 10.63 -6.05 24.51
CA GLY A 43 11.71 -5.13 24.81
C GLY A 43 12.19 -5.31 26.25
N GLY A 44 12.92 -4.33 26.77
CA GLY A 44 13.53 -4.41 28.09
C GLY A 44 14.60 -5.49 28.15
N ASP A 45 14.86 -6.01 29.36
CA ASP A 45 15.88 -7.03 29.55
C ASP A 45 15.30 -8.43 29.39
N TYR A 46 15.08 -8.80 28.12
CA TYR A 46 14.56 -10.10 27.75
C TYR A 46 15.41 -11.25 28.32
N TRP A 47 16.74 -11.11 28.30
CA TRP A 47 17.67 -12.15 28.72
C TRP A 47 17.74 -12.33 30.24
N GLN A 48 17.39 -11.30 31.01
CA GLN A 48 17.29 -11.37 32.48
C GLN A 48 15.86 -11.62 32.97
N GLY A 49 14.94 -11.96 32.07
CA GLY A 49 13.55 -12.30 32.41
C GLY A 49 12.64 -11.09 32.65
N ASN A 50 13.12 -9.86 32.39
CA ASN A 50 12.35 -8.62 32.53
C ASN A 50 11.86 -8.12 31.17
N ALA A 51 11.24 -9.03 30.40
CA ALA A 51 10.71 -8.70 29.08
C ALA A 51 9.47 -7.80 29.21
N THR A 52 9.50 -6.66 28.53
CA THR A 52 8.32 -5.80 28.34
C THR A 52 7.69 -6.04 26.98
N ARG A 53 6.46 -5.59 26.80
CA ARG A 53 5.75 -5.66 25.52
C ARG A 53 5.95 -4.36 24.75
N VAL A 54 6.32 -4.46 23.49
CA VAL A 54 6.48 -3.35 22.56
C VAL A 54 5.34 -3.38 21.53
N PRO A 55 4.57 -2.29 21.38
CA PRO A 55 3.53 -2.20 20.35
C PRO A 55 4.11 -2.07 18.95
N ILE A 56 3.39 -2.56 17.95
CA ILE A 56 3.83 -2.61 16.54
C ILE A 56 4.13 -1.22 15.97
N GLU A 57 3.41 -0.19 16.42
CA GLU A 57 3.60 1.21 16.01
C GLU A 57 5.00 1.72 16.36
N GLN A 58 5.62 1.20 17.41
CA GLN A 58 7.01 1.53 17.77
C GLN A 58 8.00 0.73 16.93
N LEU A 59 7.69 -0.52 16.61
CA LEU A 59 8.57 -1.40 15.83
C LEU A 59 8.70 -0.97 14.37
N VAL A 60 7.67 -0.34 13.80
CA VAL A 60 7.69 0.12 12.40
C VAL A 60 8.38 1.47 12.20
N GLN A 61 8.90 2.10 13.27
CA GLN A 61 9.66 3.36 13.20
C GLN A 61 11.09 3.12 12.69
N ILE A 62 11.20 2.53 11.51
CA ILE A 62 12.46 2.17 10.86
C ILE A 62 12.87 3.33 9.95
N PRO A 63 14.07 3.92 10.14
CA PRO A 63 14.54 5.01 9.29
C PRO A 63 14.55 4.62 7.80
N GLY A 64 13.87 5.39 6.95
CA GLY A 64 13.84 5.16 5.50
C GLY A 64 12.77 4.18 5.02
N ILE A 65 11.90 3.67 5.90
CA ILE A 65 10.80 2.76 5.53
C ILE A 65 9.83 3.42 4.53
N GLU A 66 9.69 4.74 4.59
CA GLU A 66 8.87 5.56 3.70
C GLU A 66 9.39 5.60 2.25
N LYS A 67 10.64 5.17 2.00
CA LYS A 67 11.20 5.08 0.65
C LYS A 67 10.83 3.79 -0.06
N VAL A 68 10.35 2.79 0.68
CA VAL A 68 10.08 1.45 0.14
C VAL A 68 8.60 1.09 0.16
N ALA A 69 7.80 1.64 1.07
CA ALA A 69 6.39 1.33 1.20
C ALA A 69 5.60 2.43 1.92
N THR A 70 4.30 2.50 1.65
CA THR A 70 3.34 3.16 2.54
C THR A 70 2.86 2.15 3.56
N VAL A 71 3.29 2.30 4.82
CA VAL A 71 3.03 1.33 5.89
C VAL A 71 1.83 1.75 6.75
N THR A 72 0.97 0.79 7.05
CA THR A 72 -0.10 0.90 8.06
C THR A 72 0.04 -0.23 9.06
N THR A 73 -0.36 -0.02 10.30
CA THR A 73 -0.25 -1.03 11.37
C THR A 73 -1.59 -1.35 12.01
N GLU A 74 -1.71 -2.58 12.48
CA GLU A 74 -2.77 -3.02 13.37
C GLU A 74 -2.19 -3.98 14.40
N GLN A 75 -2.40 -3.69 15.68
CA GLN A 75 -2.03 -4.60 16.77
C GLN A 75 -3.19 -5.55 17.06
N LEU A 76 -3.03 -6.84 16.77
CA LEU A 76 -4.02 -7.85 17.10
C LEU A 76 -3.83 -8.33 18.54
N TRP A 77 -2.64 -8.86 18.84
CA TRP A 77 -2.28 -9.34 20.17
C TRP A 77 -0.80 -9.10 20.45
N ASN A 78 -0.36 -9.30 21.69
CA ASN A 78 1.05 -9.36 22.02
C ASN A 78 1.34 -10.56 22.93
N VAL A 79 1.51 -11.72 22.30
CA VAL A 79 1.68 -13.03 22.96
C VAL A 79 2.91 -13.75 22.45
N ALA A 80 3.40 -14.74 23.20
CA ALA A 80 4.43 -15.65 22.68
C ALA A 80 3.89 -16.41 21.45
N SER A 81 4.74 -16.63 20.44
CA SER A 81 4.34 -17.34 19.22
C SER A 81 3.86 -18.77 19.50
N SER A 82 4.41 -19.41 20.53
CA SER A 82 3.97 -20.72 21.03
C SER A 82 2.52 -20.75 21.55
N ALA A 83 1.94 -19.58 21.85
CA ALA A 83 0.55 -19.43 22.30
C ALA A 83 -0.43 -19.08 21.16
N ILE A 84 0.03 -19.05 19.90
CA ILE A 84 -0.85 -18.86 18.74
C ILE A 84 -1.32 -20.23 18.24
N GLY A 85 -2.60 -20.51 18.43
CA GLY A 85 -3.25 -21.75 17.99
C GLY A 85 -4.36 -21.54 16.96
N PRO A 86 -5.09 -22.61 16.60
CA PRO A 86 -6.07 -22.62 15.51
C PRO A 86 -7.13 -21.52 15.60
N ALA A 87 -7.65 -21.22 16.80
CA ALA A 87 -8.64 -20.17 16.99
C ALA A 87 -8.11 -18.79 16.54
N ARG A 88 -6.87 -18.46 16.91
CA ARG A 88 -6.22 -17.20 16.55
C ARG A 88 -5.83 -17.13 15.08
N TRP A 89 -5.54 -18.25 14.42
CA TRP A 89 -5.26 -18.24 12.97
C TRP A 89 -6.47 -17.75 12.16
N LEU A 90 -7.69 -18.02 12.63
CA LEU A 90 -8.90 -17.53 11.98
C LEU A 90 -9.04 -16.01 12.08
N GLU A 91 -8.46 -15.39 13.11
CA GLU A 91 -8.44 -13.94 13.30
C GLU A 91 -7.36 -13.25 12.43
N LEU A 92 -6.30 -13.97 12.01
CA LEU A 92 -5.26 -13.45 11.11
C LEU A 92 -5.73 -13.24 9.67
N ARG A 93 -6.93 -13.73 9.32
CA ARG A 93 -7.44 -13.57 7.96
C ARG A 93 -7.69 -12.08 7.69
N PRO A 94 -7.12 -11.50 6.62
CA PRO A 94 -7.46 -10.14 6.25
C PRO A 94 -8.97 -10.05 5.96
N PRO A 95 -9.67 -8.97 6.35
CA PRO A 95 -11.02 -8.74 5.87
C PRO A 95 -10.99 -8.69 4.33
N ILE A 96 -12.01 -9.24 3.67
CA ILE A 96 -12.03 -9.36 2.20
C ILE A 96 -11.84 -8.03 1.46
N SER A 97 -12.13 -6.91 2.14
CA SER A 97 -11.93 -5.54 1.65
C SER A 97 -10.48 -5.03 1.69
N SER A 98 -9.56 -5.64 2.46
CA SER A 98 -8.15 -5.21 2.53
C SER A 98 -7.25 -5.91 1.51
N THR A 99 -7.80 -6.82 0.70
CA THR A 99 -7.06 -7.43 -0.41
C THR A 99 -6.83 -6.37 -1.49
N SER A 100 -5.58 -5.90 -1.62
CA SER A 100 -5.16 -4.97 -2.66
C SER A 100 -5.62 -5.45 -4.06
N PRO A 101 -6.28 -4.59 -4.87
CA PRO A 101 -6.88 -4.98 -6.15
C PRO A 101 -5.86 -5.12 -7.29
N SER A 102 -4.70 -5.74 -7.04
CA SER A 102 -3.62 -5.83 -8.04
C SER A 102 -3.44 -7.23 -8.66
N ARG A 103 -4.25 -8.23 -8.31
CA ARG A 103 -3.95 -9.60 -8.78
C ARG A 103 -5.15 -10.57 -8.85
N ILE A 104 -6.17 -10.26 -9.64
CA ILE A 104 -6.97 -11.30 -10.34
C ILE A 104 -7.41 -10.74 -11.71
N THR A 105 -6.45 -10.56 -12.60
CA THR A 105 -6.74 -10.58 -14.05
C THR A 105 -5.86 -11.68 -14.62
N ALA A 106 -6.28 -12.93 -14.39
CA ALA A 106 -5.80 -14.04 -15.19
C ALA A 106 -6.33 -13.81 -16.62
N ARG A 107 -5.41 -13.84 -17.57
CA ARG A 107 -5.65 -13.82 -19.02
C ARG A 107 -6.66 -14.88 -19.46
#